data_AF-A0A1H0C6K5-F1
#
_entry.id   AF-A0A1H0C6K5-F1
#
_cell.length_a   1.000
_cell.length_b   1.000
_cell.length_c   1.000
_cell.angle_alpha   90.00
_cell.angle_beta   90.00
_cell.angle_gamma   90.00
#
_symmetry.space_group_name_H-M   'P 1'
#
loop_
_entity.id
_entity.type
_entity.pdbx_description
1 polymer ?
#
loop_
_entity_poly.entity_id
_entity_poly.type
_entity_poly.pdbx_seq_one_letter_code
_entity_poly.pdbx_strand_id
1 'polypeptide(L)'
;MEEPSIPFELRDYFERSNIALALAAAEPDNPLVLVNEKFRSLTGYADDDVIGRNCRLLQKDVENREARERIHAFLEGDAQASVRTPIINFRKNGEPFVNLLYMSKLRDRSGRPRFLFASQYDISRSHPERLAEYDAELARTLSRMTPALSENGIVIEGTLMAIANAASLIAQAKVTLSDLDGPDLS
;
A
#
# COMPACT_ATOMS: atom_id res chain seq x y z
N MET A 1 -16.81 19.45 -4.61
CA MET A 1 -16.42 18.28 -5.43
C MET A 1 -17.33 17.15 -5.02
N GLU A 2 -17.92 16.43 -5.97
CA GLU A 2 -18.60 15.16 -5.68
C GLU A 2 -17.54 14.16 -5.20
N GLU A 3 -17.84 13.42 -4.14
CA GLU A 3 -16.99 12.30 -3.73
C GLU A 3 -16.84 11.32 -4.90
N PRO A 4 -15.62 10.87 -5.22
CA PRO A 4 -15.43 9.93 -6.31
C PRO A 4 -16.15 8.62 -5.98
N SER A 5 -17.20 8.31 -6.75
CA SER A 5 -17.93 7.05 -6.59
C SER A 5 -17.00 5.86 -6.84
N ILE A 6 -16.77 5.09 -5.78
CA ILE A 6 -15.94 3.87 -5.82
C ILE A 6 -16.80 2.75 -6.44
N PRO A 7 -16.35 2.13 -7.55
CA PRO A 7 -17.06 1.02 -8.19
C PRO A 7 -17.37 -0.11 -7.22
N PHE A 8 -18.53 -0.75 -7.38
CA PHE A 8 -18.97 -1.84 -6.51
C PHE A 8 -17.96 -3.00 -6.49
N GLU A 9 -17.42 -3.35 -7.66
CA GLU A 9 -16.46 -4.43 -7.83
C GLU A 9 -15.19 -4.17 -7.02
N LEU A 10 -14.73 -2.92 -7.00
CA LEU A 10 -13.58 -2.53 -6.19
C LEU A 10 -13.84 -2.70 -4.69
N ARG A 11 -15.05 -2.36 -4.23
CA ARG A 11 -15.47 -2.57 -2.84
C ARG A 11 -15.55 -4.07 -2.51
N ASP A 12 -16.19 -4.88 -3.35
CA ASP A 12 -16.32 -6.33 -3.17
C ASP A 12 -14.94 -7.01 -3.10
N TYR A 13 -13.98 -6.56 -3.92
CA TYR A 13 -12.59 -7.04 -3.83
C TYR A 13 -11.92 -6.69 -2.51
N PHE A 14 -12.11 -5.47 -2.01
CA PHE A 14 -11.55 -5.05 -0.72
C PHE A 14 -12.13 -5.88 0.43
N GLU A 15 -13.44 -6.11 0.41
CA GLU A 15 -14.17 -6.89 1.43
C GLU A 15 -13.72 -8.36 1.48
N ARG A 16 -13.45 -8.98 0.32
CA ARG A 16 -13.08 -10.41 0.24
C ARG A 16 -11.58 -10.67 0.34
N SER A 17 -10.75 -9.64 0.23
CA SER A 17 -9.30 -9.82 0.21
C SER A 17 -8.73 -10.19 1.57
N ASN A 18 -7.79 -11.14 1.56
CA ASN A 18 -6.99 -11.50 2.73
C ASN A 18 -5.70 -10.68 2.88
N ILE A 19 -5.52 -9.66 2.03
CA ILE A 19 -4.39 -8.74 2.08
C ILE A 19 -4.84 -7.39 2.65
N ALA A 20 -3.97 -6.69 3.37
CA ALA A 20 -4.23 -5.32 3.78
C ALA A 20 -4.23 -4.40 2.56
N LEU A 21 -5.40 -3.81 2.26
CA LEU A 21 -5.61 -2.96 1.10
C LEU A 21 -6.09 -1.57 1.51
N ALA A 22 -5.64 -0.58 0.76
CA ALA A 22 -6.06 0.81 0.88
C ALA A 22 -6.28 1.42 -0.51
N LEU A 23 -7.26 2.30 -0.62
CA LEU A 23 -7.56 3.08 -1.81
C LEU A 23 -7.53 4.56 -1.45
N ALA A 24 -6.77 5.36 -2.19
CA ALA A 24 -6.81 6.81 -2.10
C ALA A 24 -7.41 7.43 -3.36
N ALA A 25 -8.10 8.55 -3.23
CA ALA A 25 -8.44 9.38 -4.38
C ALA A 25 -7.15 9.96 -4.98
N ALA A 26 -7.03 9.96 -6.31
CA ALA A 26 -5.90 10.61 -6.99
C ALA A 26 -6.16 12.12 -7.11
N GLU A 27 -6.23 12.78 -5.96
CA GLU A 27 -6.61 14.18 -5.75
C GLU A 27 -5.55 14.88 -4.88
N PRO A 28 -5.62 16.22 -4.67
CA PRO A 28 -4.69 16.89 -3.78
C PRO A 28 -4.59 16.19 -2.42
N ASP A 29 -3.34 15.93 -2.01
CA ASP A 29 -2.99 15.18 -0.81
C ASP A 29 -3.39 13.70 -0.77
N ASN A 30 -3.93 13.12 -1.84
CA ASN A 30 -4.26 11.70 -1.96
C ASN A 30 -4.97 11.11 -0.72
N PRO A 31 -6.14 11.62 -0.33
CA PRO A 31 -6.85 11.15 0.85
C PRO A 31 -7.34 9.71 0.66
N LEU A 32 -7.25 8.90 1.71
CA LEU A 32 -7.81 7.56 1.75
C LEU A 32 -9.33 7.63 1.65
N VAL A 33 -9.91 6.82 0.77
CA VAL A 33 -11.37 6.72 0.54
C VAL A 33 -11.93 5.33 0.85
N LEU A 34 -11.06 4.32 0.96
CA LEU A 34 -11.45 2.97 1.35
C LEU A 34 -10.25 2.23 1.95
N VAL A 35 -10.49 1.47 3.02
CA VAL A 35 -9.55 0.50 3.59
C VAL A 35 -10.32 -0.77 3.96
N ASN A 36 -9.65 -1.92 3.98
CA ASN A 36 -10.30 -3.18 4.35
C ASN A 36 -9.98 -3.65 5.77
N GLU A 37 -10.63 -4.73 6.20
CA GLU A 37 -10.44 -5.33 7.53
C GLU A 37 -8.97 -5.67 7.81
N LYS A 38 -8.24 -6.15 6.81
CA LYS A 38 -6.83 -6.53 6.96
C LYS A 38 -5.93 -5.31 7.14
N PHE A 39 -6.23 -4.19 6.48
CA PHE A 39 -5.56 -2.91 6.77
C PHE A 39 -5.79 -2.46 8.20
N ARG A 40 -7.04 -2.49 8.66
CA ARG A 40 -7.39 -2.10 10.04
C ARG A 40 -6.72 -3.00 11.07
N SER A 41 -6.73 -4.31 10.83
CA SER A 41 -6.08 -5.31 11.68
C SER A 41 -4.56 -5.12 11.73
N LEU A 42 -3.95 -4.83 10.58
CA LEU A 42 -2.53 -4.55 10.50
C LEU A 42 -2.17 -3.26 11.23
N THR A 43 -2.89 -2.17 10.98
CA THR A 43 -2.45 -0.83 11.43
C THR A 43 -3.01 -0.44 12.80
N GLY A 44 -4.09 -1.09 13.25
CA GLY A 44 -4.83 -0.74 14.45
C GLY A 44 -5.71 0.52 14.31
N TYR A 45 -5.80 1.09 13.11
CA TYR A 45 -6.67 2.23 12.83
C TYR A 45 -8.04 1.78 12.30
N ALA A 46 -9.10 2.47 12.69
CA ALA A 46 -10.44 2.30 12.17
C ALA A 46 -10.70 3.26 10.99
N ASP A 47 -11.84 3.09 10.30
CA ASP A 47 -12.20 3.92 9.14
C ASP A 47 -12.27 5.41 9.53
N ASP A 48 -12.91 5.73 10.66
CA ASP A 48 -13.02 7.11 11.19
C ASP A 48 -11.66 7.76 11.48
N ASP A 49 -10.60 6.96 11.68
CA ASP A 49 -9.27 7.50 11.91
C ASP A 49 -8.52 7.86 10.61
N VAL A 50 -8.86 7.24 9.48
CA VAL A 50 -8.02 7.25 8.26
C VAL A 50 -8.72 7.79 7.01
N ILE A 51 -10.03 7.62 6.89
CA ILE A 51 -10.76 8.10 5.71
C ILE A 51 -10.69 9.63 5.66
N GLY A 52 -10.45 10.17 4.46
CA GLY A 52 -10.21 11.60 4.23
C GLY A 52 -8.79 12.08 4.54
N ARG A 53 -7.89 11.21 5.02
CA ARG A 53 -6.51 11.56 5.38
C ARG A 53 -5.50 10.89 4.47
N ASN A 54 -4.34 11.52 4.30
CA ASN A 54 -3.24 10.87 3.60
C ASN A 54 -2.62 9.75 4.45
N CYS A 55 -2.30 8.62 3.80
CA CYS A 55 -1.73 7.43 4.43
C CYS A 55 -0.36 7.68 5.11
N ARG A 56 0.33 8.81 4.83
CA ARG A 56 1.54 9.23 5.55
C ARG A 56 1.33 9.37 7.07
N LEU A 57 0.08 9.42 7.55
CA LEU A 57 -0.24 9.35 8.98
C LEU A 57 0.42 8.14 9.67
N LEU A 58 0.67 7.04 8.95
CA LEU A 58 1.34 5.86 9.47
C LEU A 58 2.85 6.07 9.71
N GLN A 59 3.48 7.09 9.12
CA GLN A 59 4.94 7.27 9.15
C GLN A 59 5.43 7.96 10.43
N LYS A 60 4.57 8.72 11.14
CA LYS A 60 4.97 9.65 12.21
C LYS A 60 6.16 10.53 11.75
N ASP A 61 7.15 10.72 12.61
CA ASP A 61 8.31 11.59 12.39
C ASP A 61 9.52 10.87 11.75
N VAL A 62 9.40 9.57 11.41
CA VAL A 62 10.52 8.82 10.84
C VAL A 62 10.89 9.31 9.43
N GLU A 63 12.19 9.53 9.24
CA GLU A 63 12.76 9.98 7.99
C GLU A 63 12.90 8.83 6.98
N ASN A 64 11.77 8.47 6.34
CA ASN A 64 11.68 7.45 5.30
C ASN A 64 12.23 7.93 3.93
N ARG A 65 13.44 8.49 3.87
CA ARG A 65 13.94 9.24 2.70
C ARG A 65 13.86 8.46 1.38
N GLU A 66 14.51 7.29 1.29
CA GLU A 66 14.54 6.49 0.05
C GLU A 66 13.13 6.07 -0.39
N ALA A 67 12.31 5.57 0.55
CA ALA A 67 10.94 5.17 0.25
C ALA A 67 10.09 6.35 -0.24
N ARG A 68 10.23 7.52 0.39
CA ARG A 68 9.53 8.76 -0.01
C ARG A 68 9.94 9.22 -1.40
N GLU A 69 11.23 9.20 -1.74
CA GLU A 69 11.71 9.55 -3.09
C GLU A 69 11.10 8.64 -4.15
N ARG A 70 11.07 7.33 -3.92
CA ARG A 70 10.48 6.34 -4.84
C ARG A 70 8.97 6.52 -5.00
N ILE A 71 8.26 6.74 -3.89
CA ILE A 71 6.81 7.01 -3.90
C ILE A 71 6.53 8.32 -4.63
N HIS A 72 7.30 9.38 -4.38
CA HIS A 72 7.14 10.68 -5.02
C HIS A 72 7.37 10.58 -6.54
N ALA A 73 8.45 9.92 -6.97
CA ALA A 73 8.71 9.68 -8.39
C ALA A 73 7.58 8.89 -9.07
N PHE A 74 6.99 7.90 -8.39
CA PHE A 74 5.82 7.18 -8.89
C PHE A 74 4.57 8.07 -8.97
N LEU A 75 4.32 8.92 -7.99
CA LEU A 75 3.16 9.80 -7.98
C LEU A 75 3.24 10.84 -9.10
N GLU A 76 4.39 11.49 -9.27
CA GLU A 76 4.61 12.56 -10.24
C GLU A 76 4.81 12.06 -11.68
N GLY A 77 5.38 10.87 -11.86
CA GLY A 77 5.71 10.33 -13.19
C GLY A 77 4.64 9.41 -13.77
N ASP A 78 4.58 9.34 -15.10
CA ASP A 78 3.79 8.34 -15.83
C ASP A 78 4.63 7.14 -16.31
N ALA A 79 5.96 7.19 -16.14
CA ALA A 79 6.86 6.13 -16.60
C ALA A 79 6.80 4.84 -15.76
N GLN A 80 6.38 4.94 -14.50
CA GLN A 80 6.29 3.81 -13.59
C GLN A 80 4.83 3.46 -13.32
N ALA A 81 4.42 2.27 -13.80
CA ALA A 81 3.07 1.77 -13.63
C ALA A 81 2.75 1.37 -12.17
N SER A 82 3.77 1.00 -11.39
CA SER A 82 3.65 0.67 -9.98
C SER A 82 4.94 0.94 -9.22
N VAL A 83 4.85 1.06 -7.90
CA VAL A 83 6.01 1.15 -7.00
C VAL A 83 5.87 0.11 -5.89
N ARG A 84 7.00 -0.49 -5.49
CA ARG A 84 7.09 -1.42 -4.38
C ARG A 84 8.32 -1.10 -3.53
N THR A 85 8.14 -0.71 -2.28
CA THR A 85 9.24 -0.24 -1.42
C THR A 85 8.96 -0.52 0.06
N PRO A 86 9.97 -0.96 0.84
CA PRO A 86 9.85 -1.03 2.30
C PRO A 86 9.83 0.38 2.90
N ILE A 87 8.92 0.62 3.84
CA ILE A 87 8.80 1.90 4.54
C ILE A 87 8.50 1.64 6.02
N ILE A 88 9.14 2.39 6.93
CA ILE A 88 8.88 2.30 8.36
C ILE A 88 7.54 2.97 8.65
N ASN A 89 6.63 2.22 9.26
CA ASN A 89 5.34 2.69 9.71
C ASN A 89 5.12 2.32 11.19
N PHE A 90 4.16 2.99 11.80
CA PHE A 90 3.74 2.76 13.17
C PHE A 90 2.25 2.41 13.19
N ARG A 91 1.93 1.37 13.94
CA ARG A 91 0.54 1.07 14.28
C ARG A 91 -0.03 2.18 15.18
N LYS A 92 -1.35 2.20 15.36
CA LYS A 92 -2.04 3.18 16.23
C LYS A 92 -1.54 3.14 17.68
N ASN A 93 -1.18 1.96 18.17
CA ASN A 93 -0.58 1.77 19.50
C ASN A 93 0.90 2.23 19.60
N GLY A 94 1.49 2.68 18.49
CA GLY A 94 2.87 3.14 18.41
C GLY A 94 3.91 2.06 18.15
N GLU A 95 3.52 0.80 17.97
CA GLU A 95 4.46 -0.27 17.60
C GLU A 95 5.00 -0.04 16.18
N PRO A 96 6.33 -0.01 15.98
CA PRO A 96 6.92 0.10 14.65
C PRO A 96 6.83 -1.22 13.87
N PHE A 97 6.76 -1.09 12.56
CA PHE A 97 6.88 -2.20 11.62
C PHE A 97 7.42 -1.70 10.28
N VAL A 98 8.13 -2.57 9.56
CA VAL A 98 8.53 -2.29 8.18
C VAL A 98 7.42 -2.77 7.27
N ASN A 99 6.70 -1.81 6.70
CA ASN A 99 5.64 -2.02 5.74
C ASN A 99 6.23 -2.15 4.33
N LEU A 100 6.11 -3.30 3.70
CA LEU A 100 6.36 -3.45 2.28
C LEU A 100 5.16 -2.93 1.50
N LEU A 101 5.23 -1.65 1.15
CA LEU A 101 4.19 -0.94 0.44
C LEU A 101 4.27 -1.25 -1.06
N TYR A 102 3.16 -1.72 -1.63
CA TYR A 102 2.93 -1.75 -3.07
C TYR A 102 1.89 -0.69 -3.43
N MET A 103 2.09 0.05 -4.53
CA MET A 103 1.12 1.00 -5.07
C MET A 103 1.01 0.88 -6.59
N SER A 104 -0.20 1.09 -7.12
CA SER A 104 -0.51 1.18 -8.56
C SER A 104 -1.55 2.27 -8.81
N LYS A 105 -1.50 2.89 -10.00
CA LYS A 105 -2.47 3.89 -10.45
C LYS A 105 -3.65 3.20 -11.11
N LEU A 106 -4.86 3.55 -10.65
CA LEU A 106 -6.11 3.19 -11.33
C LEU A 106 -6.55 4.37 -12.18
N ARG A 107 -6.43 4.26 -13.50
CA ARG A 107 -6.71 5.35 -14.45
C ARG A 107 -8.05 5.16 -15.13
N ASP A 108 -8.70 6.25 -15.52
CA ASP A 108 -9.83 6.16 -16.45
C ASP A 108 -9.36 5.93 -17.89
N ARG A 109 -10.31 5.75 -18.82
CA ARG A 109 -10.04 5.57 -20.27
C ARG A 109 -9.30 6.74 -20.93
N SER A 110 -9.26 7.91 -20.30
CA SER A 110 -8.50 9.06 -20.79
C SER A 110 -7.03 9.06 -20.33
N GLY A 111 -6.64 8.07 -19.52
CA GLY A 111 -5.30 7.97 -18.92
C GLY A 111 -5.14 8.82 -17.67
N ARG A 112 -6.22 9.40 -17.12
CA ARG A 112 -6.14 10.20 -15.89
C ARG A 112 -6.24 9.29 -14.66
N PRO A 113 -5.31 9.39 -13.68
CA PRO A 113 -5.45 8.68 -12.42
C PRO A 113 -6.75 9.09 -11.72
N ARG A 114 -7.57 8.11 -11.36
CA ARG A 114 -8.78 8.28 -10.55
C ARG A 114 -8.52 7.89 -9.11
N PHE A 115 -7.79 6.81 -8.91
CA PHE A 115 -7.42 6.32 -7.59
C PHE A 115 -5.99 5.82 -7.56
N LEU A 116 -5.45 5.74 -6.34
CA LEU A 116 -4.22 5.03 -6.03
C LEU A 116 -4.58 3.79 -5.22
N PHE A 117 -4.32 2.62 -5.79
CA PHE A 117 -4.45 1.35 -5.11
C PHE A 117 -3.16 1.05 -4.35
N ALA A 118 -3.28 0.60 -3.10
CA ALA A 118 -2.14 0.22 -2.30
C ALA A 118 -2.37 -1.08 -1.50
N SER A 119 -1.30 -1.84 -1.33
CA SER A 119 -1.25 -3.02 -0.48
C SER A 119 -0.14 -2.87 0.56
N GLN A 120 -0.41 -3.28 1.79
CA GLN A 120 0.50 -3.17 2.92
C GLN A 120 0.84 -4.56 3.47
N TYR A 121 2.10 -4.76 3.89
CA TYR A 121 2.54 -6.04 4.42
C TYR A 121 3.68 -5.86 5.42
N ASP A 122 3.55 -6.41 6.63
CA ASP A 122 4.62 -6.38 7.63
C ASP A 122 5.71 -7.39 7.28
N ILE A 123 6.79 -6.91 6.64
CA ILE A 123 7.93 -7.77 6.30
C ILE A 123 8.86 -8.02 7.48
N SER A 124 8.90 -7.11 8.46
CA SER A 124 9.74 -7.24 9.64
C SER A 124 9.40 -8.48 10.48
N ARG A 125 8.13 -8.89 10.51
CA ARG A 125 7.66 -10.08 11.23
C ARG A 125 7.40 -11.28 10.30
N SER A 126 7.99 -11.29 9.10
CA SER A 126 7.76 -12.30 8.07
C SER A 126 8.91 -13.30 7.89
N HIS A 127 8.66 -14.30 7.04
CA HIS A 127 9.59 -15.30 6.53
C HIS A 127 9.41 -15.44 5.01
N PRO A 128 10.43 -15.94 4.26
CA PRO A 128 10.38 -15.98 2.80
C PRO A 128 9.13 -16.67 2.22
N GLU A 129 8.68 -17.77 2.82
CA GLU A 129 7.48 -18.50 2.39
C GLU A 129 6.22 -17.64 2.48
N ARG A 130 6.03 -16.93 3.60
CA ARG A 130 4.88 -16.03 3.80
C ARG A 130 4.91 -14.82 2.87
N LEU A 131 6.10 -14.32 2.54
CA LEU A 131 6.24 -13.24 1.56
C LEU A 131 5.89 -13.74 0.15
N ALA A 132 6.27 -14.99 -0.19
CA ALA A 132 5.88 -15.60 -1.46
C ALA A 132 4.37 -15.86 -1.55
N GLU A 133 3.74 -16.30 -0.46
CA GLU A 133 2.28 -16.45 -0.35
C GLU A 133 1.57 -15.10 -0.54
N TYR A 134 2.06 -14.05 0.12
CA TYR A 134 1.57 -12.69 -0.07
C TYR A 134 1.71 -12.24 -1.53
N ASP A 135 2.86 -12.48 -2.17
CA ASP A 135 3.09 -12.10 -3.56
C ASP A 135 2.14 -12.81 -4.52
N ALA A 136 1.93 -14.11 -4.31
CA ALA A 136 0.97 -14.87 -5.10
C ALA A 136 -0.47 -14.32 -4.92
N GLU A 137 -0.86 -14.00 -3.69
CA GLU A 137 -2.19 -13.49 -3.41
C GLU A 137 -2.41 -12.06 -3.94
N LEU A 138 -1.40 -11.19 -3.87
CA LEU A 138 -1.48 -9.84 -4.41
C LEU A 138 -1.55 -9.88 -5.93
N ALA A 139 -0.75 -10.72 -6.58
CA ALA A 139 -0.82 -10.93 -8.03
C ALA A 139 -2.22 -11.44 -8.45
N ARG A 140 -2.78 -12.42 -7.73
CA ARG A 140 -4.15 -12.91 -7.97
C ARG A 140 -5.20 -11.80 -7.81
N THR A 141 -5.08 -10.99 -6.75
CA THR A 141 -5.99 -9.87 -6.49
C THR A 141 -5.97 -8.89 -7.66
N LEU A 142 -4.78 -8.44 -8.07
CA LEU A 142 -4.62 -7.53 -9.21
C LEU A 142 -5.19 -8.12 -10.51
N SER A 143 -4.86 -9.37 -10.83
CA SER A 143 -5.36 -10.02 -12.05
C SER A 143 -6.89 -10.18 -12.08
N ARG A 144 -7.53 -10.39 -10.92
CA ARG A 144 -9.00 -10.49 -10.84
C ARG A 144 -9.67 -9.12 -10.92
N MET A 145 -9.07 -8.09 -10.35
CA MET A 145 -9.59 -6.72 -10.42
C MET A 145 -9.56 -6.16 -11.85
N THR A 146 -8.55 -6.48 -12.65
CA THR A 146 -8.36 -5.88 -13.98
C THR A 146 -9.57 -5.99 -14.91
N PRO A 147 -10.18 -7.17 -15.16
CA PRO A 147 -11.37 -7.27 -16.01
C PRO A 147 -12.56 -6.47 -15.46
N ALA A 148 -12.85 -6.61 -14.17
CA ALA A 148 -14.00 -5.99 -13.51
C ALA A 148 -13.94 -4.45 -13.53
N LEU A 149 -12.74 -3.88 -13.35
CA LEU A 149 -12.52 -2.45 -13.44
C LEU A 149 -12.55 -1.94 -14.89
N SER A 150 -12.06 -2.74 -15.84
CA SER A 150 -12.06 -2.38 -17.27
C SER A 150 -13.48 -2.20 -17.83
N GLU A 151 -14.43 -3.04 -17.40
CA GLU A 151 -15.85 -2.90 -17.71
C GLU A 151 -16.41 -1.54 -17.26
N ASN A 152 -15.92 -1.03 -16.13
CA ASN A 152 -16.24 0.28 -15.58
C ASN A 152 -15.34 1.42 -16.10
N GLY A 153 -14.53 1.14 -17.14
CA GLY A 153 -13.64 2.12 -17.77
C GLY A 153 -12.44 2.54 -16.92
N ILE A 154 -12.05 1.72 -15.95
CA ILE A 154 -10.85 1.88 -15.14
C ILE A 154 -9.80 0.85 -15.55
N VAL A 155 -8.57 1.31 -15.75
CA VAL A 155 -7.41 0.50 -16.09
C VAL A 155 -6.46 0.48 -14.91
N ILE A 156 -6.04 -0.73 -14.51
CA ILE A 156 -4.94 -0.92 -13.56
C ILE A 156 -3.65 -0.96 -14.37
N GLU A 157 -2.71 -0.08 -14.06
CA GLU A 157 -1.38 -0.12 -14.66
C GLU A 157 -0.40 -0.91 -13.78
N GLY A 158 0.39 -1.76 -14.43
CA GLY A 158 1.54 -2.41 -13.81
C GLY A 158 1.29 -3.85 -13.41
N THR A 159 2.38 -4.58 -13.28
CA THR A 159 2.41 -5.95 -12.81
C THR A 159 3.08 -5.99 -11.44
N LEU A 160 2.72 -6.97 -10.63
CA LEU A 160 3.50 -7.26 -9.43
C LEU A 160 4.78 -7.98 -9.85
N MET A 161 5.93 -7.36 -9.61
CA MET A 161 7.20 -8.06 -9.69
C MET A 161 7.52 -8.71 -8.35
N ALA A 162 7.85 -10.00 -8.39
CA ALA A 162 8.33 -10.74 -7.22
C ALA A 162 9.68 -10.18 -6.75
N ILE A 163 9.93 -10.27 -5.44
CA ILE A 163 11.20 -9.82 -4.86
C ILE A 163 12.23 -10.93 -5.00
N ALA A 164 13.27 -10.70 -5.81
CA ALA A 164 14.30 -11.70 -6.11
C ALA A 164 15.04 -12.21 -4.85
N ASN A 165 15.28 -11.35 -3.85
CA ASN A 165 16.03 -11.67 -2.63
C ASN A 165 15.18 -11.49 -1.36
N ALA A 166 14.06 -12.20 -1.26
CA ALA A 166 13.12 -12.14 -0.13
C ALA A 166 13.79 -12.26 1.25
N ALA A 167 14.71 -13.22 1.42
CA ALA A 167 15.41 -13.44 2.69
C ALA A 167 16.25 -12.23 3.13
N SER A 168 16.97 -11.61 2.18
CA SER A 168 17.79 -10.43 2.45
C SER A 168 16.93 -9.23 2.84
N LEU A 169 15.81 -9.01 2.14
CA LEU A 169 14.88 -7.93 2.46
C LEU A 169 14.28 -8.09 3.86
N ILE A 170 13.85 -9.31 4.21
CA ILE A 170 13.30 -9.61 5.54
C ILE A 170 14.37 -9.41 6.62
N ALA A 171 15.62 -9.84 6.37
CA ALA A 171 16.72 -9.63 7.31
C ALA A 171 17.01 -8.14 7.53
N GLN A 172 17.08 -7.35 6.45
CA GLN A 172 17.25 -5.90 6.53
C GLN A 172 16.11 -5.24 7.30
N ALA A 173 14.85 -5.62 7.03
CA ALA A 173 13.70 -5.09 7.73
C ALA A 173 13.75 -5.36 9.25
N LYS A 174 14.25 -6.53 9.66
CA LYS A 174 14.45 -6.86 11.08
C LYS A 174 15.54 -5.99 11.70
N VAL A 175 16.66 -5.81 11.01
CA VAL A 175 17.75 -4.92 11.47
C VAL A 175 17.25 -3.48 11.61
N THR A 176 16.54 -2.96 10.61
CA THR A 176 15.95 -1.62 10.65
C THR A 176 15.05 -1.40 11.86
N LEU A 177 14.24 -2.38 12.26
CA LEU A 177 13.44 -2.25 13.49
C LEU A 177 14.31 -2.25 14.74
N SER A 178 15.28 -3.16 14.83
CA SER A 178 16.19 -3.22 15.99
C SER A 178 16.96 -1.92 16.19
N ASP A 179 17.34 -1.24 15.12
CA ASP A 179 18.05 0.04 15.17
C ASP A 179 17.14 1.19 15.66
N LEU A 180 15.82 1.12 15.42
CA LEU A 180 14.85 2.09 15.92
C LEU A 180 14.60 1.94 17.43
N ASP A 181 14.76 0.73 17.98
CA ASP A 181 14.64 0.44 19.42
C ASP A 181 15.95 0.74 20.19
N GLY A 182 16.97 1.30 19.53
CA GLY A 182 18.23 1.72 20.15
C GLY A 182 18.07 2.86 21.17
N PRO A 183 18.99 2.98 22.15
CA PRO A 183 18.82 3.78 23.37
C PRO A 183 18.87 5.31 23.20
N ASP A 184 18.71 5.86 22.00
CA ASP A 184 18.98 7.29 21.71
C ASP A 184 17.72 8.10 21.34
N LEU A 185 16.59 7.76 21.95
CA LEU A 185 15.35 8.56 21.92
C LEU A 185 14.79 8.72 23.35
N SER A 186 15.62 9.22 24.26
CA SER A 186 15.23 9.73 25.58
C SER A 186 15.37 11.24 25.65
#